data_AF-A0A7S0XIH6-F1
#
_entry.id   AF-A0A7S0XIH6-F1
#
_cell.length_a   1.000
_cell.length_b   1.000
_cell.length_c   1.000
_cell.angle_alpha   90.00
_cell.angle_beta   90.00
_cell.angle_gamma   90.00
#
_symmetry.space_group_name_H-M   'P 1'
#
loop_
_entity.id
_entity.type
_entity.pdbx_description
1 polymer ?
#
loop_
_entity_poly.entity_id
_entity_poly.type
_entity_poly.pdbx_seq_one_letter_code
_entity_poly.pdbx_strand_id
1 'polypeptide(L)'
;DATFAVRFCISASAAASPSAATAKEESSAKAESTSASSGFTAEDAEGSVRVRFAPSPTGSLHVGGARTALYNWLAAKKAKEDGRFIIRVEDTDLARSTRESELEMLRDLKWLGLQCDEGPDVGGKLGPYRQSERGELYVKLANKLLEDGLAYKCFCTEEELEQKRLAAEEAGVDAKYDGEWRDASAERIAEAEAAGKEHTVRFRVPAGARVEIDDLVRGNVAWDAEATVGDFILLRSSG
;
A
#
# COMPACT_ATOMS: atom_id res chain seq x y z
N ASP A 1 -26.84 1.79 13.47
CA ASP A 1 -26.00 0.63 13.81
C ASP A 1 -25.33 0.08 12.56
N ALA A 2 -24.13 0.60 12.25
CA ALA A 2 -23.29 0.10 11.17
C ALA A 2 -21.86 0.05 11.71
N THR A 3 -21.58 -1.02 12.45
CA THR A 3 -20.26 -1.33 12.99
C THR A 3 -19.35 -1.66 11.80
N PHE A 4 -18.33 -0.83 11.60
CA PHE A 4 -17.31 -0.99 10.58
C PHE A 4 -16.37 -2.15 10.97
N ALA A 5 -16.35 -3.20 10.17
CA ALA A 5 -15.28 -4.19 10.18
C ALA A 5 -15.03 -4.61 8.74
N VAL A 6 -13.92 -4.14 8.14
CA VAL A 6 -13.38 -4.78 6.94
C VAL A 6 -12.82 -6.12 7.40
N ARG A 7 -13.63 -7.16 7.26
CA ARG A 7 -13.23 -8.53 7.61
C ARG A 7 -12.44 -9.09 6.42
N PHE A 8 -11.11 -8.95 6.46
CA PHE A 8 -10.24 -9.78 5.62
C PHE A 8 -10.36 -11.23 6.10
N CYS A 9 -11.25 -12.02 5.50
CA CYS A 9 -11.21 -13.48 5.64
C CYS A 9 -10.21 -14.03 4.63
N ILE A 10 -8.93 -14.09 5.02
CA ILE A 10 -7.98 -14.98 4.35
C ILE A 10 -8.25 -16.38 4.93
N SER A 11 -9.09 -17.18 4.30
CA SER A 11 -9.22 -18.59 4.66
C SER A 11 -8.07 -19.37 4.04
N ALA A 12 -6.92 -19.41 4.74
CA ALA A 12 -5.86 -20.37 4.45
C ALA A 12 -6.21 -21.69 5.15
N SER A 13 -6.66 -22.69 4.39
CA SER A 13 -6.87 -24.05 4.89
C SER A 13 -5.50 -24.77 4.96
N ALA A 14 -4.78 -24.58 6.06
CA ALA A 14 -3.59 -25.37 6.36
C ALA A 14 -3.99 -26.67 7.08
N ALA A 15 -3.88 -27.81 6.39
CA ALA A 15 -3.94 -29.12 7.02
C ALA A 15 -2.64 -29.36 7.80
N ALA A 16 -2.71 -29.38 9.14
CA ALA A 16 -1.61 -29.77 10.00
C ALA A 16 -1.75 -31.23 10.44
N SER A 17 -0.65 -31.97 10.48
CA SER A 17 -0.48 -33.15 11.33
C SER A 17 0.88 -33.11 12.02
N PRO A 18 1.00 -33.72 13.22
CA PRO A 18 1.92 -33.25 14.26
C PRO A 18 3.17 -34.14 14.39
N SER A 19 4.26 -33.58 14.91
CA SER A 19 5.23 -34.37 15.67
C SER A 19 6.14 -33.54 16.59
N ALA A 20 6.09 -33.92 17.86
CA ALA A 20 7.13 -33.97 18.90
C ALA A 20 7.78 -32.68 19.43
N ALA A 21 7.49 -32.46 20.72
CA ALA A 21 8.11 -31.53 21.64
C ALA A 21 9.50 -32.00 22.13
N THR A 22 10.36 -31.04 22.46
CA THR A 22 11.21 -31.06 23.66
C THR A 22 11.62 -29.65 24.05
N ALA A 23 11.51 -29.35 25.34
CA ALA A 23 11.75 -28.07 25.99
C ALA A 23 13.23 -27.83 26.35
N LYS A 24 13.65 -26.56 26.45
CA LYS A 24 14.57 -26.08 27.51
C LYS A 24 14.64 -24.53 27.61
N GLU A 25 14.30 -24.08 28.81
CA GLU A 25 14.68 -22.92 29.64
C GLU A 25 15.40 -21.67 29.07
N GLU A 26 14.70 -20.55 29.30
CA GLU A 26 15.09 -19.21 29.77
C GLU A 26 16.57 -18.85 30.00
N SER A 27 16.96 -17.67 29.50
CA SER A 27 17.68 -16.69 30.33
C SER A 27 17.37 -15.25 29.89
N SER A 28 17.08 -14.42 30.89
CA SER A 28 16.69 -13.03 30.78
C SER A 28 17.90 -12.10 30.60
N ALA A 29 17.82 -11.18 29.64
CA ALA A 29 18.63 -9.96 29.63
C ALA A 29 17.74 -8.78 29.22
N LYS A 30 17.46 -7.94 30.21
CA LYS A 30 16.63 -6.74 30.13
C LYS A 30 17.45 -5.61 29.50
N ALA A 31 17.06 -5.15 28.32
CA ALA A 31 17.59 -3.94 27.71
C ALA A 31 16.45 -2.95 27.50
N GLU A 32 16.44 -1.90 28.32
CA GLU A 32 15.60 -0.72 28.16
C GLU A 32 16.09 0.10 26.96
N SER A 33 15.19 0.42 26.04
CA SER A 33 15.42 1.38 24.96
C SER A 33 14.10 2.05 24.58
N THR A 34 13.81 3.14 25.31
CA THR A 34 13.06 4.34 24.88
C THR A 34 12.16 4.20 23.65
N SER A 35 10.89 3.89 23.89
CA SER A 35 9.81 3.94 22.92
C SER A 35 9.39 5.39 22.67
N ALA A 36 9.75 5.96 21.52
CA ALA A 36 8.99 7.06 20.95
C ALA A 36 7.68 6.49 20.41
N SER A 37 6.63 6.56 21.23
CA SER A 37 5.28 6.08 20.88
C SER A 37 4.71 6.93 19.75
N SER A 38 4.73 6.40 18.53
CA SER A 38 3.85 6.88 17.45
C SER A 38 2.44 6.39 17.79
N GLY A 39 1.71 7.23 18.54
CA GLY A 39 0.36 6.95 19.00
C GLY A 39 -0.63 6.98 17.85
N PHE A 40 -0.95 5.81 17.32
CA PHE A 40 -2.24 5.53 16.71
C PHE A 40 -2.73 4.24 17.35
N THR A 41 -3.63 4.34 18.32
CA THR A 41 -4.29 3.18 18.93
C THR A 41 -5.56 2.86 18.14
N ALA A 42 -5.95 1.59 18.10
CA ALA A 42 -7.18 1.14 17.46
C ALA A 42 -8.45 1.82 18.03
N GLU A 43 -8.34 2.45 19.21
CA GLU A 43 -9.39 3.22 19.87
C GLU A 43 -9.75 4.51 19.11
N ASP A 44 -8.84 5.10 18.32
CA ASP A 44 -9.14 6.27 17.47
C ASP A 44 -10.04 5.92 16.25
N ALA A 45 -10.24 4.63 15.97
CA ALA A 45 -10.96 4.14 14.80
C ALA A 45 -12.45 3.85 15.06
N GLU A 46 -12.88 3.79 16.32
CA GLU A 46 -14.25 3.38 16.64
C GLU A 46 -15.21 4.59 16.61
N GLY A 47 -15.79 4.85 15.42
CA GLY A 47 -16.93 5.75 15.26
C GLY A 47 -16.68 7.05 14.48
N SER A 48 -15.43 7.38 14.14
CA SER A 48 -15.12 8.60 13.38
C SER A 48 -15.01 8.33 11.87
N VAL A 49 -15.86 8.98 11.05
CA VAL A 49 -15.79 8.84 9.58
C VAL A 49 -14.59 9.63 9.06
N ARG A 50 -13.51 8.91 8.72
CA ARG A 50 -12.30 9.49 8.12
C ARG A 50 -12.21 9.08 6.66
N VAL A 51 -12.19 10.07 5.77
CA VAL A 51 -12.16 9.87 4.32
C VAL A 51 -11.05 10.71 3.69
N ARG A 52 -10.52 10.26 2.56
CA ARG A 52 -9.46 10.98 1.86
C ARG A 52 -9.72 11.16 0.38
N PHE A 53 -9.40 12.36 -0.12
CA PHE A 53 -9.14 12.61 -1.53
C PHE A 53 -7.64 12.48 -1.77
N ALA A 54 -7.25 11.55 -2.64
CA ALA A 54 -5.86 11.16 -2.89
C ALA A 54 -5.45 11.37 -4.36
N PRO A 55 -5.28 12.63 -4.81
CA PRO A 55 -4.93 12.96 -6.19
C PRO A 55 -3.41 12.90 -6.44
N SER A 56 -3.03 12.49 -7.65
CA SER A 56 -1.66 12.66 -8.16
C SER A 56 -1.53 14.02 -8.85
N PRO A 57 -0.47 14.81 -8.58
CA PRO A 57 -0.31 16.16 -9.11
C PRO A 57 0.28 16.14 -10.53
N THR A 58 -0.43 15.49 -11.46
CA THR A 58 -0.01 15.30 -12.87
C THR A 58 -0.73 16.23 -13.85
N GLY A 59 -1.44 17.25 -13.34
CA GLY A 59 -2.22 18.20 -14.14
C GLY A 59 -3.35 18.83 -13.33
N SER A 60 -4.28 19.48 -14.03
CA SER A 60 -5.41 20.19 -13.42
C SER A 60 -6.49 19.25 -12.87
N LEU A 61 -7.28 19.76 -11.93
CA LEU A 61 -8.37 19.00 -11.32
C LEU A 61 -9.51 18.78 -12.32
N HIS A 62 -9.59 17.58 -12.88
CA HIS A 62 -10.70 17.22 -13.77
C HIS A 62 -12.02 17.01 -13.00
N VAL A 63 -13.16 17.13 -13.71
CA VAL A 63 -14.52 17.04 -13.13
C VAL A 63 -14.76 15.74 -12.36
N GLY A 64 -14.20 14.63 -12.83
CA GLY A 64 -14.28 13.34 -12.13
C GLY A 64 -13.59 13.37 -10.76
N GLY A 65 -12.42 14.00 -10.67
CA GLY A 65 -11.70 14.22 -9.42
C GLY A 65 -12.48 15.13 -8.48
N ALA A 66 -13.01 16.24 -8.99
CA ALA A 66 -13.83 17.17 -8.22
C ALA A 66 -15.08 16.48 -7.64
N ARG A 67 -15.75 15.62 -8.41
CA ARG A 67 -16.88 14.81 -7.92
C ARG A 67 -16.48 13.89 -6.77
N THR A 68 -15.34 13.20 -6.90
CA THR A 68 -14.82 12.32 -5.83
C THR A 68 -14.48 13.11 -4.58
N ALA A 69 -13.82 14.26 -4.71
CA ALA A 69 -13.52 15.15 -3.59
C ALA A 69 -14.80 15.62 -2.89
N LEU A 70 -15.80 16.04 -3.66
CA LEU A 70 -17.10 16.48 -3.13
C LEU A 70 -17.81 15.38 -2.34
N TYR A 71 -17.86 14.14 -2.84
CA TYR A 71 -18.52 13.03 -2.13
C TYR A 71 -17.81 12.67 -0.83
N ASN A 72 -16.48 12.66 -0.81
CA ASN A 72 -15.72 12.45 0.41
C ASN A 72 -15.98 13.60 1.41
N TRP A 73 -15.91 14.85 0.96
CA TRP A 73 -16.20 16.01 1.79
C TRP A 73 -17.62 15.96 2.39
N LEU A 74 -18.64 15.64 1.59
CA LEU A 74 -20.02 15.49 2.06
C LEU A 74 -20.18 14.35 3.07
N ALA A 75 -19.50 13.22 2.86
CA ALA A 75 -19.50 12.10 3.79
C ALA A 75 -18.90 12.49 5.15
N ALA A 76 -17.77 13.21 5.16
CA ALA A 76 -17.18 13.75 6.38
C ALA A 76 -18.13 14.76 7.06
N LYS A 77 -18.72 15.71 6.33
CA LYS A 77 -19.67 16.68 6.90
C LYS A 77 -20.93 16.04 7.47
N LYS A 78 -21.43 14.97 6.84
CA LYS A 78 -22.58 14.20 7.36
C LYS A 78 -22.27 13.56 8.72
N ALA A 79 -21.02 13.18 8.96
CA ALA A 79 -20.55 12.64 10.24
C ALA A 79 -20.28 13.69 11.33
N LYS A 80 -20.56 14.98 11.04
CA LYS A 80 -20.45 16.11 12.00
C LYS A 80 -19.05 16.20 12.64
N GLU A 81 -18.98 16.31 13.96
CA GLU A 81 -17.76 16.66 14.71
C GLU A 81 -16.67 15.59 14.63
N ASP A 82 -17.03 14.34 14.33
CA ASP A 82 -16.09 13.23 14.19
C ASP A 82 -15.68 12.96 12.74
N GLY A 83 -16.32 13.65 11.78
CA GLY A 83 -15.97 13.55 10.38
C GLY A 83 -14.64 14.23 10.06
N ARG A 84 -13.77 13.56 9.29
CA ARG A 84 -12.52 14.15 8.78
C ARG A 84 -12.39 13.97 7.28
N PHE A 85 -12.27 15.08 6.56
CA PHE A 85 -11.92 15.12 5.16
C PHE A 85 -10.43 15.43 5.01
N ILE A 86 -9.69 14.47 4.45
CA ILE A 86 -8.23 14.49 4.37
C ILE A 86 -7.82 14.67 2.91
N ILE A 87 -6.84 15.55 2.65
CA ILE A 87 -6.16 15.61 1.36
C ILE A 87 -4.79 14.97 1.50
N ARG A 88 -4.47 13.99 0.65
CA ARG A 88 -3.14 13.38 0.58
C ARG A 88 -2.63 13.41 -0.84
N VAL A 89 -1.48 14.02 -1.06
CA VAL A 89 -0.88 14.14 -2.39
C VAL A 89 -0.16 12.84 -2.74
N GLU A 90 -0.54 12.23 -3.85
CA GLU A 90 0.02 10.97 -4.35
C GLU A 90 1.11 11.27 -5.40
N ASP A 91 2.23 11.84 -4.94
CA ASP A 91 3.36 12.36 -5.72
C ASP A 91 4.57 11.42 -5.80
N THR A 92 4.33 10.10 -5.73
CA THR A 92 5.41 9.09 -5.79
C THR A 92 6.04 8.96 -7.18
N ASP A 93 5.36 9.42 -8.22
CA ASP A 93 5.91 9.51 -9.57
C ASP A 93 6.49 10.89 -9.83
N LEU A 94 7.77 11.07 -9.51
CA LEU A 94 8.48 12.35 -9.65
C LEU A 94 8.56 12.84 -11.10
N ALA A 95 8.49 11.95 -12.10
CA ALA A 95 8.56 12.34 -13.50
C ALA A 95 7.28 13.02 -13.98
N ARG A 96 6.14 12.66 -13.39
CA ARG A 96 4.82 13.21 -13.73
C ARG A 96 4.28 14.21 -12.71
N SER A 97 4.84 14.22 -11.50
CA SER A 97 4.36 15.05 -10.39
C SER A 97 5.07 16.41 -10.35
N THR A 98 4.31 17.50 -10.44
CA THR A 98 4.86 18.87 -10.36
C THR A 98 4.27 19.63 -9.18
N ARG A 99 5.09 20.49 -8.58
CA ARG A 99 4.66 21.34 -7.46
C ARG A 99 3.57 22.31 -7.90
N GLU A 100 3.66 22.79 -9.14
CA GLU A 100 2.68 23.67 -9.78
C GLU A 100 1.31 23.02 -9.88
N SER A 101 1.25 21.75 -10.31
CA SER A 101 -0.01 21.01 -10.41
C SER A 101 -0.63 20.75 -9.04
N GLU A 102 0.18 20.45 -8.02
CA GLU A 102 -0.30 20.33 -6.64
C GLU A 102 -0.95 21.64 -6.18
N LEU A 103 -0.27 22.77 -6.37
CA LEU A 103 -0.75 24.09 -5.96
C LEU A 103 -2.00 24.53 -6.74
N GLU A 104 -2.10 24.21 -8.03
CA GLU A 104 -3.31 24.44 -8.83
C GLU A 104 -4.50 23.65 -8.28
N MET A 105 -4.33 22.34 -8.08
CA MET A 105 -5.36 21.48 -7.53
C MET A 105 -5.83 21.93 -6.13
N LEU A 106 -4.91 22.31 -5.24
CA LEU A 106 -5.27 22.82 -3.91
C LEU A 106 -6.05 24.14 -3.99
N ARG A 107 -5.71 25.02 -4.94
CA ARG A 107 -6.47 26.24 -5.22
C ARG A 107 -7.87 25.94 -5.73
N ASP A 108 -8.03 24.98 -6.64
CA ASP A 108 -9.33 24.57 -7.17
C ASP A 108 -10.24 24.00 -6.09
N LEU A 109 -9.72 23.12 -5.22
CA LEU A 109 -10.47 22.59 -4.08
C LEU A 109 -10.91 23.69 -3.12
N LYS A 110 -10.04 24.67 -2.86
CA LYS A 110 -10.37 25.84 -2.05
C LYS A 110 -11.43 26.71 -2.71
N TRP A 111 -11.35 26.93 -4.02
CA TRP A 111 -12.34 27.70 -4.80
C TRP A 111 -13.71 27.02 -4.78
N LEU A 112 -13.76 25.68 -4.84
CA LEU A 112 -14.99 24.89 -4.67
C LEU A 112 -15.55 24.90 -3.24
N GLY A 113 -14.84 25.50 -2.27
CA GLY A 113 -15.23 25.51 -0.85
C GLY A 113 -14.99 24.19 -0.12
N LEU A 114 -14.22 23.27 -0.70
CA LEU A 114 -13.94 21.95 -0.13
C LEU A 114 -12.74 22.02 0.84
N GLN A 115 -12.97 22.61 2.01
CA GLN A 115 -11.95 22.71 3.06
C GLN A 115 -11.68 21.34 3.68
N CYS A 116 -10.40 20.96 3.78
CA CYS A 116 -9.92 19.76 4.46
C CYS A 116 -9.58 20.03 5.92
N ASP A 117 -9.71 18.99 6.74
CA ASP A 117 -9.35 18.99 8.16
C ASP A 117 -7.88 18.59 8.37
N GLU A 118 -7.34 17.77 7.46
CA GLU A 118 -5.95 17.31 7.44
C GLU A 118 -5.42 17.37 6.00
N GLY A 119 -4.18 17.80 5.81
CA GLY A 119 -3.60 17.87 4.48
C GLY A 119 -2.26 18.57 4.37
N PRO A 120 -1.71 18.69 3.15
CA PRO A 120 -0.37 19.23 2.89
C PRO A 120 -0.14 20.66 3.42
N ASP A 121 -1.19 21.50 3.39
CA ASP A 121 -1.09 22.92 3.79
C ASP A 121 -1.54 23.17 5.23
N VAL A 122 -2.46 22.34 5.75
CA VAL A 122 -3.06 22.52 7.09
C VAL A 122 -2.41 21.63 8.16
N GLY A 123 -1.60 20.64 7.74
CA GLY A 123 -0.98 19.67 8.63
C GLY A 123 -2.00 18.67 9.19
N GLY A 124 -1.68 18.12 10.36
CA GLY A 124 -2.50 17.12 11.06
C GLY A 124 -1.65 16.01 11.67
N LYS A 125 -2.27 15.19 12.53
CA LYS A 125 -1.56 14.21 13.37
C LYS A 125 -0.83 13.11 12.58
N LEU A 126 -1.34 12.75 11.40
CA LEU A 126 -0.84 11.63 10.58
C LEU A 126 0.02 12.09 9.39
N GLY A 127 0.49 13.34 9.41
CA GLY A 127 1.40 13.88 8.42
C GLY A 127 2.74 13.12 8.36
N PRO A 128 3.60 13.43 7.38
CA PRO A 128 3.35 14.35 6.26
C PRO A 128 2.28 13.85 5.29
N TYR A 129 1.60 14.77 4.59
CA TYR A 129 0.48 14.44 3.66
C TYR A 129 0.89 14.41 2.18
N ARG A 130 2.19 14.53 1.90
CA ARG A 130 2.77 14.16 0.60
C ARG A 130 3.41 12.79 0.71
N GLN A 131 3.22 11.93 -0.28
CA GLN A 131 3.80 10.59 -0.21
C GLN A 131 5.31 10.61 -0.43
N SER A 132 5.83 11.53 -1.24
CA SER A 132 7.28 11.73 -1.43
C SER A 132 8.03 11.99 -0.10
N GLU A 133 7.35 12.60 0.87
CA GLU A 133 7.89 12.90 2.20
C GLU A 133 7.81 11.69 3.18
N ARG A 134 7.34 10.52 2.72
CA ARG A 134 7.05 9.34 3.58
C ARG A 134 7.92 8.11 3.27
N GLY A 135 8.99 8.26 2.49
CA GLY A 135 9.85 7.16 2.05
C GLY A 135 10.34 6.24 3.18
N GLU A 136 10.86 6.80 4.27
CA GLU A 136 11.34 6.01 5.43
C GLU A 136 10.26 5.09 6.02
N LEU A 137 9.01 5.58 6.07
CA LEU A 137 7.88 4.78 6.55
C LEU A 137 7.60 3.60 5.62
N TYR A 138 7.63 3.82 4.31
CA TYR A 138 7.38 2.78 3.32
C TYR A 138 8.47 1.71 3.32
N VAL A 139 9.74 2.12 3.37
CA VAL A 139 10.88 1.21 3.50
C VAL A 139 10.74 0.36 4.76
N LYS A 140 10.40 0.99 5.90
CA LYS A 140 10.18 0.27 7.17
C LYS A 140 9.06 -0.78 7.05
N LEU A 141 7.93 -0.42 6.43
CA LEU A 141 6.80 -1.34 6.25
C LEU A 141 7.12 -2.45 5.24
N ALA A 142 7.85 -2.15 4.17
CA ALA A 142 8.31 -3.14 3.21
C ALA A 142 9.25 -4.16 3.86
N ASN A 143 10.19 -3.70 4.69
CA ASN A 143 11.07 -4.58 5.46
C ASN A 143 10.29 -5.49 6.41
N LYS A 144 9.26 -4.96 7.08
CA LYS A 144 8.38 -5.79 7.91
C LYS A 144 7.69 -6.88 7.08
N LEU A 145 7.19 -6.57 5.88
CA LEU A 145 6.57 -7.56 4.99
C LEU A 145 7.59 -8.61 4.49
N LEU A 146 8.85 -8.23 4.29
CA LEU A 146 9.93 -9.16 3.98
C LEU A 146 10.21 -10.11 5.15
N GLU A 147 10.30 -9.57 6.37
CA GLU A 147 10.49 -10.35 7.61
C GLU A 147 9.33 -11.33 7.85
N ASP A 148 8.09 -10.90 7.59
CA ASP A 148 6.88 -11.71 7.74
C ASP A 148 6.71 -12.74 6.60
N GLY A 149 7.60 -12.76 5.59
CA GLY A 149 7.52 -13.66 4.43
C GLY A 149 6.37 -13.33 3.45
N LEU A 150 5.74 -12.17 3.61
CA LEU A 150 4.64 -11.65 2.79
C LEU A 150 5.14 -10.89 1.55
N ALA A 151 6.43 -10.60 1.49
CA ALA A 151 7.10 -9.98 0.36
C ALA A 151 8.43 -10.69 0.08
N TYR A 152 9.02 -10.42 -1.09
CA TYR A 152 10.36 -10.89 -1.46
C TYR A 152 11.09 -9.86 -2.33
N LYS A 153 12.42 -9.97 -2.39
CA LYS A 153 13.27 -9.15 -3.24
C LYS A 153 13.30 -9.73 -4.66
N CYS A 154 13.09 -8.87 -5.66
CA CYS A 154 13.17 -9.20 -7.07
C CYS A 154 14.30 -8.41 -7.71
N PHE A 155 15.29 -9.12 -8.28
CA PHE A 155 16.45 -8.52 -8.94
C PHE A 155 16.32 -8.54 -10.48
N CYS A 156 15.11 -8.75 -11.02
CA CYS A 156 14.87 -8.60 -12.45
C CYS A 156 15.07 -7.14 -12.87
N THR A 157 15.78 -6.91 -13.97
CA THR A 157 15.93 -5.56 -14.54
C THR A 157 14.70 -5.14 -15.33
N GLU A 158 14.54 -3.84 -15.59
CA GLU A 158 13.45 -3.35 -16.43
C GLU A 158 13.52 -3.93 -17.86
N GLU A 159 14.73 -4.08 -18.40
CA GLU A 159 14.94 -4.71 -19.71
C GLU A 159 14.51 -6.17 -19.72
N GLU A 160 14.86 -6.95 -18.69
CA GLU A 160 14.44 -8.36 -18.58
C GLU A 160 12.91 -8.49 -18.51
N LEU A 161 12.25 -7.62 -17.74
CA LEU A 161 10.80 -7.59 -17.63
C LEU A 161 10.13 -7.18 -18.95
N GLU A 162 10.71 -6.22 -19.66
CA GLU A 162 10.23 -5.77 -20.96
C GLU A 162 10.36 -6.87 -22.03
N GLN A 163 11.48 -7.59 -22.06
CA GLN A 163 11.65 -8.73 -22.98
C GLN A 163 10.61 -9.82 -22.71
N LYS A 164 10.33 -10.12 -21.43
CA LYS A 164 9.28 -11.08 -21.06
C LYS A 164 7.89 -10.60 -21.49
N ARG A 165 7.62 -9.30 -21.37
CA ARG A 165 6.36 -8.70 -21.82
C ARG A 165 6.18 -8.82 -23.34
N LEU A 166 7.20 -8.46 -24.12
CA LEU A 166 7.17 -8.56 -25.57
C LEU A 166 6.99 -10.01 -26.04
N ALA A 167 7.69 -10.96 -25.42
CA ALA A 167 7.55 -12.39 -25.73
C ALA A 167 6.13 -12.91 -25.42
N ALA A 168 5.51 -12.46 -24.32
CA ALA A 168 4.14 -12.80 -23.98
C ALA A 168 3.14 -12.22 -25.00
N GLU A 169 3.33 -10.96 -25.40
CA GLU A 169 2.53 -10.30 -26.44
C GLU A 169 2.62 -11.03 -27.78
N GLU A 170 3.82 -11.42 -28.22
CA GLU A 170 4.04 -12.20 -29.44
C GLU A 170 3.37 -13.59 -29.38
N ALA A 171 3.35 -14.21 -28.20
CA ALA A 171 2.70 -15.48 -27.97
C ALA A 171 1.17 -15.36 -27.76
N GLY A 172 0.63 -14.13 -27.70
CA GLY A 172 -0.80 -13.88 -27.47
C GLY A 172 -1.28 -14.28 -26.07
N VAL A 173 -0.37 -14.29 -25.08
CA VAL A 173 -0.68 -14.60 -23.68
C VAL A 173 -0.51 -13.36 -22.80
N ASP A 174 -1.20 -13.34 -21.66
CA ASP A 174 -1.09 -12.22 -20.71
C ASP A 174 0.33 -12.11 -20.14
N ALA A 175 0.90 -10.91 -20.21
CA ALA A 175 2.19 -10.59 -19.60
C ALA A 175 2.06 -10.52 -18.08
N LYS A 176 2.16 -11.67 -17.41
CA LYS A 176 2.21 -11.78 -15.95
C LYS A 176 3.65 -11.95 -15.50
N TYR A 177 3.98 -11.39 -14.33
CA TYR A 177 5.27 -11.66 -13.71
C TYR A 177 5.35 -13.15 -13.36
N ASP A 178 6.44 -13.78 -13.73
CA ASP A 178 6.65 -15.23 -13.66
C ASP A 178 7.15 -15.72 -12.29
N GLY A 179 7.35 -14.82 -11.33
CA GLY A 179 7.80 -15.18 -9.99
C GLY A 179 9.26 -15.61 -9.94
N GLU A 180 10.11 -15.19 -10.87
CA GLU A 180 11.49 -15.67 -11.00
C GLU A 180 12.30 -15.64 -9.69
N TRP A 181 12.09 -14.61 -8.85
CA TRP A 181 12.78 -14.44 -7.57
C TRP A 181 11.93 -14.84 -6.35
N ARG A 182 10.70 -15.30 -6.56
CA ARG A 182 9.74 -15.59 -5.51
C ARG A 182 10.27 -16.63 -4.52
N ASP A 183 10.84 -17.72 -5.04
CA ASP A 183 11.36 -18.83 -4.24
C ASP A 183 12.86 -19.04 -4.46
N ALA A 184 13.58 -17.96 -4.78
CA ALA A 184 15.03 -18.00 -4.94
C ALA A 184 15.73 -18.44 -3.64
N SER A 185 16.78 -19.25 -3.77
CA SER A 185 17.57 -19.68 -2.62
C SER A 185 18.29 -18.50 -1.97
N ALA A 186 18.57 -18.62 -0.67
CA ALA A 186 19.36 -17.61 0.06
C ALA A 186 20.74 -17.38 -0.58
N GLU A 187 21.34 -18.42 -1.15
CA GLU A 187 22.60 -18.34 -1.90
C GLU A 187 22.48 -17.46 -3.15
N ARG A 188 21.45 -17.69 -3.98
CA ARG A 188 21.20 -16.89 -5.20
C ARG A 188 20.92 -15.42 -4.86
N ILE A 189 20.19 -15.18 -3.78
CA ILE A 189 19.92 -13.81 -3.28
C ILE A 189 21.23 -13.16 -2.82
N ALA A 190 22.05 -13.86 -2.02
CA ALA A 190 23.32 -13.34 -1.54
C ALA A 190 24.30 -13.03 -2.69
N GLU A 191 24.33 -13.86 -3.73
CA GLU A 191 25.13 -13.61 -4.94
C GLU A 191 24.68 -12.33 -5.68
N ALA A 192 23.37 -12.13 -5.81
CA ALA A 192 22.82 -10.93 -6.45
C ALA A 192 23.14 -9.66 -5.65
N GLU A 193 23.03 -9.72 -4.32
CA GLU A 193 23.38 -8.63 -3.42
C GLU A 193 24.89 -8.33 -3.44
N ALA A 194 25.74 -9.37 -3.42
CA ALA A 194 27.18 -9.22 -3.52
C ALA A 194 27.63 -8.64 -4.87
N ALA A 195 26.88 -8.92 -5.94
CA ALA A 195 27.09 -8.32 -7.26
C ALA A 195 26.57 -6.87 -7.34
N GLY A 196 25.97 -6.34 -6.28
CA GLY A 196 25.43 -4.97 -6.24
C GLY A 196 24.20 -4.78 -7.14
N LYS A 197 23.46 -5.85 -7.43
CA LYS A 197 22.23 -5.73 -8.23
C LYS A 197 21.18 -4.94 -7.46
N GLU A 198 20.58 -3.96 -8.13
CA GLU A 198 19.39 -3.31 -7.62
C GLU A 198 18.23 -4.30 -7.52
N HIS A 199 17.32 -4.06 -6.59
CA HIS A 199 16.14 -4.90 -6.41
C HIS A 199 14.90 -4.07 -6.15
N THR A 200 13.77 -4.67 -6.47
CA THR A 200 12.44 -4.21 -6.05
C THR A 200 11.92 -5.13 -4.95
N VAL A 201 10.97 -4.64 -4.15
CA VAL A 201 10.23 -5.48 -3.21
C VAL A 201 8.87 -5.79 -3.83
N ARG A 202 8.56 -7.08 -3.99
CA ARG A 202 7.26 -7.55 -4.52
C ARG A 202 6.42 -8.17 -3.42
N PHE A 203 5.11 -7.97 -3.49
CA PHE A 203 4.16 -8.67 -2.64
C PHE A 203 4.03 -10.13 -3.09
N ARG A 204 4.04 -11.08 -2.14
CA ARG A 204 3.79 -12.50 -2.41
C ARG A 204 2.29 -12.74 -2.36
N VAL A 205 1.61 -12.69 -3.51
CA VAL A 205 0.17 -12.99 -3.58
C VAL A 205 -0.04 -14.47 -3.24
N PRO A 206 -0.86 -14.83 -2.24
CA PRO A 206 -1.03 -16.24 -1.90
C PRO A 206 -1.69 -17.04 -3.04
N ALA A 207 -1.15 -18.22 -3.32
CA ALA A 207 -1.64 -19.07 -4.40
C ALA A 207 -3.10 -19.53 -4.17
N GLY A 208 -3.92 -19.45 -5.23
CA GLY A 208 -5.34 -19.80 -5.16
C GLY A 208 -6.20 -18.93 -4.22
N ALA A 209 -5.68 -17.79 -3.77
CA ALA A 209 -6.45 -16.89 -2.92
C ALA A 209 -7.56 -16.20 -3.70
N ARG A 210 -8.78 -16.32 -3.17
CA ARG A 210 -9.94 -15.55 -3.63
C ARG A 210 -10.13 -14.34 -2.72
N VAL A 211 -10.14 -13.15 -3.31
CA VAL A 211 -10.42 -11.91 -2.60
C VAL A 211 -11.87 -11.53 -2.83
N GLU A 212 -12.59 -11.29 -1.74
CA GLU A 212 -13.98 -10.83 -1.76
C GLU A 212 -14.08 -9.51 -1.01
N ILE A 213 -14.75 -8.52 -1.63
CA ILE A 213 -14.94 -7.19 -1.06
C ILE A 213 -16.44 -6.86 -1.13
N ASP A 214 -16.99 -6.43 0.00
CA ASP A 214 -18.31 -5.82 0.05
C ASP A 214 -18.19 -4.32 -0.26
N ASP A 215 -18.37 -3.96 -1.54
CA ASP A 215 -18.26 -2.58 -2.00
C ASP A 215 -19.59 -1.84 -1.79
N LEU A 216 -19.54 -0.68 -1.14
CA LEU A 216 -20.75 0.10 -0.79
C LEU A 216 -21.56 0.57 -2.01
N VAL A 217 -20.97 0.60 -3.20
CA VAL A 217 -21.62 1.06 -4.44
C VAL A 217 -21.95 -0.11 -5.36
N ARG A 218 -21.06 -1.08 -5.48
CA ARG A 218 -21.17 -2.22 -6.42
C ARG A 218 -21.67 -3.51 -5.77
N GLY A 219 -21.80 -3.56 -4.45
CA GLY A 219 -22.11 -4.77 -3.69
C GLY A 219 -20.92 -5.73 -3.60
N ASN A 220 -21.20 -7.00 -3.35
CA ASN A 220 -20.16 -8.02 -3.25
C ASN A 220 -19.47 -8.24 -4.61
N VAL A 221 -18.15 -8.07 -4.63
CA VAL A 221 -17.27 -8.35 -5.77
C VAL A 221 -16.19 -9.34 -5.35
N ALA A 222 -15.84 -10.28 -6.25
CA ALA A 222 -14.87 -11.32 -5.95
C ALA A 222 -14.02 -11.68 -7.16
N TRP A 223 -12.74 -11.97 -6.95
CA TRP A 223 -11.81 -12.41 -7.99
C TRP A 223 -10.71 -13.33 -7.42
N ASP A 224 -10.06 -14.06 -8.32
CA ASP A 224 -8.83 -14.78 -8.02
C ASP A 224 -7.65 -13.80 -8.01
N ALA A 225 -6.96 -13.70 -6.87
CA ALA A 225 -5.93 -12.69 -6.65
C ALA A 225 -4.70 -12.91 -7.53
N GLU A 226 -4.25 -14.16 -7.64
CA GLU A 226 -3.06 -14.52 -8.41
C GLU A 226 -3.30 -14.35 -9.90
N ALA A 227 -4.46 -14.78 -10.39
CA ALA A 227 -4.83 -14.63 -11.79
C ALA A 227 -5.06 -13.17 -12.19
N THR A 228 -5.55 -12.32 -11.29
CA THR A 228 -5.92 -10.92 -11.62
C THR A 228 -4.78 -9.94 -11.43
N VAL A 229 -3.99 -10.09 -10.36
CA VAL A 229 -2.99 -9.09 -9.95
C VAL A 229 -1.57 -9.64 -10.07
N GLY A 230 -1.35 -10.89 -9.65
CA GLY A 230 -0.02 -11.47 -9.53
C GLY A 230 0.89 -10.73 -8.53
N ASP A 231 2.16 -11.10 -8.47
CA ASP A 231 3.12 -10.52 -7.53
C ASP A 231 3.55 -9.10 -7.99
N PHE A 232 2.84 -8.08 -7.51
CA PHE A 232 3.06 -6.67 -7.84
C PHE A 232 4.18 -6.03 -7.01
N ILE A 233 4.78 -4.96 -7.53
CA ILE A 233 5.84 -4.20 -6.84
C ILE A 233 5.22 -3.34 -5.73
N LEU A 234 5.80 -3.44 -4.53
CA LEU A 234 5.52 -2.59 -3.36
C LEU A 234 6.50 -1.42 -3.26
N LEU A 235 7.79 -1.68 -3.56
CA LEU A 235 8.88 -0.73 -3.45
C LEU A 235 9.78 -0.82 -4.68
N ARG A 236 10.08 0.32 -5.32
CA ARG A 236 11.03 0.40 -6.43
C ARG A 236 12.47 0.37 -5.91
N SER A 237 13.45 0.18 -6.80
CA SER A 237 14.86 0.15 -6.42
C SER A 237 15.37 1.47 -5.81
N SER A 238 14.71 2.58 -6.14
CA SER A 238 14.96 3.90 -5.53
C SER A 238 14.68 3.97 -4.03
N GLY A 239 13.94 3.00 -3.49
CA GLY A 239 13.26 3.12 -2.20
C GLY A 239 11.97 3.92 -2.29
#